data_AF-A0A4S3M246-F1
#
_entry.id   AF-A0A4S3M246-F1
#
_cell.length_a   1.000
_cell.length_b   1.000
_cell.length_c   1.000
_cell.angle_alpha   90.00
_cell.angle_beta   90.00
_cell.angle_gamma   90.00
#
_symmetry.space_group_name_H-M   'P 1'
#
loop_
_entity.id
_entity.type
_entity.pdbx_description
1 polymer ?
#
loop_
_entity_poly.entity_id
_entity_poly.type
_entity_poly.pdbx_seq_one_letter_code
_entity_poly.pdbx_strand_id
1 'polypeptide(L)'
;MVLLFVLYQIEKPSLIVPVLLVLLSTFSLFRWKSIPSQRFIFPTKLWSPNSRNRLHTKFYIIDNKIAYLGSLNFTRSGIYNNHESRVRTIDSKVIQSLNQEFEHLMQS
;
A
#
# COMPACT_ATOMS: atom_id res chain seq x y z
N MET A 1 -11.09 7.50 22.61
CA MET A 1 -12.16 7.45 23.64
C MET A 1 -12.11 6.22 24.54
N VAL A 2 -11.72 5.02 24.06
CA VAL A 2 -11.64 3.80 24.91
C VAL A 2 -10.50 3.86 25.95
N LEU A 3 -9.34 4.43 25.61
CA LEU A 3 -8.17 4.46 26.50
C LEU A 3 -8.37 5.33 27.76
N LEU A 4 -9.06 6.46 27.63
CA LEU A 4 -9.37 7.38 28.73
C LEU A 4 -10.30 6.72 29.76
N PHE A 5 -11.23 5.88 29.31
CA PHE A 5 -12.16 5.16 30.19
C PHE A 5 -11.46 4.08 31.02
N VAL A 6 -10.48 3.39 30.43
CA VAL A 6 -9.67 2.37 31.14
C VAL A 6 -8.78 2.99 32.20
N LEU A 7 -8.17 4.15 31.94
CA LEU A 7 -7.33 4.86 32.90
C LEU A 7 -8.14 5.45 34.07
N TYR A 8 -9.38 5.89 33.82
CA TYR A 8 -10.26 6.44 34.85
C TYR A 8 -10.73 5.40 35.88
N GLN A 9 -10.84 4.13 35.49
CA GLN A 9 -11.24 3.02 36.37
C GLN A 9 -10.10 2.48 37.25
N ILE A 10 -8.88 3.05 37.16
CA ILE A 10 -7.74 2.63 37.98
C ILE A 10 -7.76 3.43 39.29
N GLU A 11 -8.35 2.86 40.34
CA GLU A 11 -8.48 3.50 41.66
C GLU A 11 -7.13 3.72 42.40
N LYS A 12 -6.04 3.10 41.94
CA LYS A 12 -4.70 3.19 42.56
C LYS A 12 -3.69 3.85 41.63
N PRO A 13 -3.23 5.09 41.92
CA PRO A 13 -2.36 5.85 41.02
C PRO A 13 -0.98 5.20 40.80
N SER A 14 -0.55 4.30 41.69
CA SER A 14 0.71 3.54 41.55
C SER A 14 0.71 2.55 40.38
N LEU A 15 -0.47 2.18 39.84
CA LEU A 15 -0.59 1.25 38.71
C LEU A 15 -0.62 1.95 37.34
N ILE A 16 -0.76 3.28 37.29
CA ILE A 16 -0.84 4.03 36.03
C ILE A 16 0.52 4.02 35.31
N VAL A 17 1.61 4.24 36.05
CA VAL A 17 2.98 4.27 35.51
C VAL A 17 3.38 2.93 34.87
N PRO A 18 3.23 1.75 35.52
CA PRO A 18 3.57 0.48 34.89
C PRO A 18 2.68 0.15 33.68
N VAL A 19 1.40 0.50 33.68
CA VAL A 19 0.52 0.33 32.50
C VAL A 19 1.00 1.20 31.34
N LEU A 20 1.39 2.45 31.60
CA LEU A 20 1.92 3.35 30.57
C LEU A 20 3.25 2.83 30.00
N LEU A 21 4.13 2.29 30.84
CA LEU A 21 5.40 1.69 30.40
C LEU A 21 5.18 0.45 29.53
N VAL A 22 4.22 -0.41 29.89
CA VAL A 22 3.86 -1.58 29.06
C VAL A 22 3.32 -1.12 27.71
N LEU A 23 2.42 -0.13 27.68
CA LEU A 23 1.89 0.41 26.43
C LEU A 23 2.99 1.02 25.55
N LEU A 24 3.89 1.82 26.13
CA LEU A 24 5.04 2.39 25.41
C LEU A 24 6.00 1.32 24.88
N SER A 25 6.22 0.23 25.64
CA SER A 25 7.07 -0.89 25.19
C SER A 25 6.45 -1.67 24.01
N THR A 26 5.12 -1.80 23.97
CA THR A 26 4.45 -2.39 22.81
C THR A 26 4.44 -1.45 21.61
N PHE A 27 4.40 -0.14 21.85
CA PHE A 27 4.45 0.89 20.80
C PHE A 27 5.83 0.98 20.15
N SER A 28 6.93 0.78 20.90
CA SER A 28 8.30 0.77 20.34
C SER A 28 8.59 -0.48 19.49
N LEU A 29 7.87 -1.59 19.71
CA LEU A 29 7.88 -2.77 18.83
C LEU A 29 7.03 -2.55 17.56
N PHE A 30 6.05 -1.64 17.61
CA PHE A 30 5.37 -1.11 16.43
C PHE A 30 6.20 0.01 15.76
N ARG A 31 7.53 -0.04 15.88
CA ARG A 31 8.43 0.74 15.03
C ARG A 31 8.22 0.31 13.59
N TRP A 32 7.54 1.17 12.83
CA TRP A 32 7.68 1.40 11.40
C TRP A 32 8.31 0.22 10.67
N LYS A 33 7.50 -0.80 10.37
CA LYS A 33 7.81 -1.72 9.29
C LYS A 33 8.05 -0.82 8.08
N SER A 34 9.31 -0.65 7.68
CA SER A 34 9.68 0.06 6.46
C SER A 34 8.73 -0.41 5.38
N ILE A 35 7.82 0.46 4.95
CA ILE A 35 6.99 0.22 3.79
C ILE A 35 8.03 0.05 2.68
N PRO A 36 8.24 -1.18 2.15
CA PRO A 36 9.23 -1.36 1.10
C PRO A 36 8.82 -0.43 -0.04
N SER A 37 9.80 0.09 -0.76
CA SER A 37 9.58 0.98 -1.92
C SER A 37 8.79 0.23 -3.00
N GLN A 38 7.48 0.17 -2.80
CA GLN A 38 6.56 -0.48 -3.70
C GLN A 38 6.40 0.44 -4.89
N ARG A 39 6.87 -0.01 -6.05
CA ARG A 39 6.70 0.69 -7.32
C ARG A 39 5.27 0.49 -7.77
N PHE A 40 4.42 1.42 -7.37
CA PHE A 40 3.04 1.50 -7.83
C PHE A 40 2.95 2.51 -8.97
N ILE A 41 2.56 2.04 -10.15
CA ILE A 41 1.98 2.93 -11.14
C ILE A 41 0.51 3.05 -10.79
N PHE A 42 0.07 4.27 -10.50
CA PHE A 42 -1.34 4.61 -10.37
C PHE A 42 -1.77 5.38 -11.62
N PRO A 43 -2.29 4.73 -12.66
CA PRO A 43 -2.72 5.43 -13.85
C PRO A 43 -4.22 5.66 -13.74
N THR A 44 -4.63 6.42 -12.72
CA THR A 44 -5.98 6.99 -12.76
C THR A 44 -6.01 8.30 -13.51
N LYS A 45 -4.85 8.95 -13.74
CA LYS A 45 -4.68 10.10 -14.65
C LYS A 45 -3.21 10.58 -14.73
N LEU A 46 -2.31 9.76 -15.29
CA LEU A 46 -1.00 10.28 -15.69
C LEU A 46 -1.17 11.00 -17.03
N TRP A 47 -1.39 12.32 -16.96
CA TRP A 47 -1.29 13.20 -18.12
C TRP A 47 0.19 13.48 -18.34
N SER A 48 0.81 12.83 -19.33
CA SER A 48 2.08 13.32 -19.85
C SER A 48 1.76 14.50 -20.78
N PRO A 49 2.32 15.70 -20.52
CA PRO A 49 1.99 16.91 -21.29
C PRO A 49 2.35 16.80 -22.78
N ASN A 50 3.22 15.84 -23.16
CA ASN A 50 3.66 15.63 -24.54
C ASN A 50 3.08 14.38 -25.21
N SER A 51 2.35 13.51 -24.50
CA SER A 51 1.74 12.34 -25.11
C SER A 51 0.23 12.54 -25.31
N ARG A 52 -0.22 12.61 -26.57
CA ARG A 52 -1.64 12.50 -26.93
C ARG A 52 -2.27 11.15 -26.50
N ASN A 53 -1.46 10.19 -26.02
CA ASN A 53 -1.90 8.92 -25.50
C ASN A 53 -2.08 8.95 -23.98
N ARG A 54 -3.26 8.52 -23.54
CA ARG A 54 -3.56 8.33 -22.11
C ARG A 54 -3.02 6.98 -21.68
N LEU A 55 -2.26 6.92 -20.58
CA LEU A 55 -1.84 5.65 -20.01
C LEU A 55 -3.07 4.92 -19.44
N HIS A 56 -3.52 3.85 -20.11
CA HIS A 56 -4.68 3.06 -19.69
C HIS A 56 -4.31 1.71 -19.04
N THR A 57 -3.06 1.29 -19.17
CA THR A 57 -2.55 0.04 -18.58
C THR A 57 -2.53 0.15 -17.07
N LYS A 58 -3.06 -0.86 -16.35
CA LYS A 58 -3.05 -0.93 -14.89
C LYS A 58 -2.33 -2.20 -14.47
N PHE A 59 -1.18 -2.03 -13.82
CA PHE A 59 -0.46 -3.13 -13.22
C PHE A 59 0.23 -2.69 -11.94
N TYR A 60 0.52 -3.67 -11.08
CA TYR A 60 1.10 -3.48 -9.76
C TYR A 60 2.21 -4.50 -9.56
N ILE A 61 3.43 -4.06 -9.23
CA ILE A 61 4.55 -4.94 -8.92
C ILE A 61 4.86 -4.78 -7.42
N ILE A 62 4.82 -5.88 -6.69
CA ILE A 62 5.08 -5.91 -5.24
C ILE A 62 6.38 -6.68 -5.01
N ASP A 63 7.34 -6.01 -4.37
CA ASP A 63 8.65 -6.53 -3.97
C ASP A 63 9.43 -7.24 -5.09
N ASN A 64 9.16 -6.89 -6.34
CA ASN A 64 9.69 -7.57 -7.53
C ASN A 64 9.43 -9.09 -7.59
N LYS A 65 8.39 -9.55 -6.89
CA LYS A 65 8.06 -10.99 -6.72
C LYS A 65 6.65 -11.34 -7.17
N ILE A 66 5.73 -10.38 -7.12
CA ILE A 66 4.34 -10.58 -7.50
C ILE A 66 3.94 -9.44 -8.40
N ALA A 67 3.29 -9.76 -9.52
CA ALA A 67 2.61 -8.77 -10.35
C ALA A 67 1.11 -9.04 -10.41
N TYR A 68 0.34 -7.96 -10.36
CA TYR A 68 -1.08 -7.94 -10.72
C TYR A 68 -1.25 -7.08 -11.96
N LEU A 69 -2.06 -7.53 -12.92
CA LEU A 69 -2.38 -6.78 -14.13
C LEU A 69 -3.84 -7.02 -14.51
N GLY A 70 -4.50 -6.02 -15.11
CA GLY A 70 -5.88 -6.16 -15.56
C GLY A 70 -6.64 -4.84 -15.62
N SER A 71 -7.95 -4.91 -15.40
CA SER A 71 -8.84 -3.75 -15.43
C SER A 71 -8.92 -3.01 -14.08
N LEU A 72 -8.58 -3.70 -12.98
CA LEU A 72 -8.69 -3.19 -11.62
C LEU A 72 -7.98 -1.84 -11.45
N ASN A 73 -8.76 -0.82 -11.08
CA ASN A 73 -8.26 0.44 -10.56
C ASN A 73 -8.07 0.34 -9.04
N PHE A 74 -6.99 0.93 -8.50
CA PHE A 74 -6.75 0.98 -7.07
C PHE A 74 -7.54 2.11 -6.39
N THR A 75 -8.86 2.07 -6.57
CA THR A 75 -9.83 2.98 -5.95
C THR A 75 -10.83 2.18 -5.13
N ARG A 76 -11.52 2.83 -4.20
CA ARG A 76 -12.57 2.16 -3.41
C ARG A 76 -13.63 1.51 -4.31
N SER A 77 -14.07 2.20 -5.36
CA SER A 77 -15.03 1.62 -6.30
C SER A 77 -14.43 0.46 -7.11
N GLY A 78 -13.19 0.58 -7.60
CA GLY A 78 -12.51 -0.51 -8.31
C GLY A 78 -12.37 -1.78 -7.46
N ILE A 79 -12.12 -1.63 -6.17
CA ILE A 79 -11.92 -2.76 -5.24
C ILE A 79 -13.25 -3.38 -4.79
N TYR A 80 -14.29 -2.57 -4.53
CA TYR A 80 -15.50 -3.04 -3.84
C TYR A 80 -16.78 -3.00 -4.67
N ASN A 81 -16.86 -2.10 -5.65
CA ASN A 81 -18.15 -1.78 -6.31
C ASN A 81 -18.16 -2.17 -7.79
N ASN A 82 -17.01 -2.14 -8.45
CA ASN A 82 -16.90 -2.41 -9.88
C ASN A 82 -16.64 -3.90 -10.12
N HIS A 83 -17.15 -4.40 -11.25
CA HIS A 83 -16.74 -5.69 -11.78
C HIS A 83 -15.42 -5.54 -12.52
N GLU A 84 -14.33 -5.77 -11.80
CA GLU A 84 -12.98 -5.70 -12.33
C GLU A 84 -12.37 -7.10 -12.45
N SER A 85 -11.54 -7.31 -13.46
CA SER A 85 -10.74 -8.53 -13.62
C SER A 85 -9.27 -8.23 -13.38
N ARG A 86 -8.59 -9.16 -12.71
CA ARG A 86 -7.13 -9.10 -12.51
C ARG A 86 -6.51 -10.48 -12.64
N VAL A 87 -5.33 -10.52 -13.24
CA VAL A 87 -4.45 -11.69 -13.26
C VAL A 87 -3.33 -11.44 -12.26
N ARG A 88 -3.09 -12.44 -11.41
CA ARG A 88 -1.93 -12.48 -10.52
C ARG A 88 -0.87 -13.38 -11.14
N THR A 89 0.38 -12.93 -11.18
CA THR A 89 1.51 -13.74 -11.62
C THR A 89 2.70 -13.59 -10.66
N ILE A 90 3.51 -14.64 -10.60
CA ILE A 90 4.81 -14.68 -9.91
C ILE A 90 5.94 -15.04 -10.90
N ASP A 91 5.63 -15.10 -12.20
CA ASP A 91 6.61 -15.39 -13.23
C ASP A 91 7.62 -14.23 -13.31
N SER A 92 8.89 -14.55 -13.06
CA SER A 92 9.98 -13.58 -13.05
C SER A 92 10.19 -12.91 -14.40
N LYS A 93 9.92 -13.61 -15.52
CA LYS A 93 10.05 -13.02 -16.86
C LYS A 93 9.00 -11.94 -17.08
N VAL A 94 7.75 -12.21 -16.71
CA VAL A 94 6.66 -11.23 -16.82
C VAL A 94 6.93 -10.03 -15.91
N ILE A 95 7.37 -10.26 -14.68
CA ILE A 95 7.73 -9.19 -13.75
C ILE A 95 8.87 -8.33 -14.31
N GLN A 96 9.88 -8.94 -14.93
CA GLN A 96 10.98 -8.19 -15.54
C GLN A 96 10.50 -7.33 -16.72
N SER A 97 9.65 -7.86 -17.60
CA SER A 97 9.06 -7.10 -18.70
C SER A 97 8.20 -5.93 -18.20
N LEU A 98 7.40 -6.12 -17.15
CA LEU A 98 6.60 -5.05 -16.57
C LEU A 98 7.46 -3.96 -15.92
N ASN A 99 8.60 -4.30 -15.31
CA ASN A 99 9.54 -3.30 -14.82
C ASN A 99 10.19 -2.50 -15.95
N GLN A 100 10.56 -3.15 -17.06
CA GLN A 100 11.11 -2.45 -18.23
C GLN A 100 10.09 -1.46 -18.80
N GLU A 101 8.83 -1.87 -18.91
CA GLU A 101 7.74 -0.98 -19.35
C GLU A 101 7.55 0.19 -18.37
N PHE A 102 7.61 -0.06 -17.06
CA PHE A 102 7.55 1.01 -16.08
C PHE A 102 8.66 2.04 -16.28
N GLU A 103 9.91 1.61 -16.42
CA GLU A 103 11.04 2.52 -16.62
C GLU A 103 10.89 3.32 -17.93
N HIS A 104 10.45 2.67 -19.01
CA HIS A 104 10.18 3.35 -20.29
C HIS A 104 9.11 4.45 -20.15
N LEU A 105 8.00 4.15 -19.47
CA LEU A 105 6.92 5.11 -19.23
C LEU A 105 7.29 6.25 -18.28
N MET A 106 8.26 6.05 -17.40
CA MET A 106 8.75 7.08 -16.47
C MET A 106 9.77 8.03 -17.11
N GLN A 107 10.41 7.61 -18.20
CA GLN A 107 11.41 8.40 -18.93
C GLN A 107 10.81 9.19 -20.10
N SER A 108 9.57 8.90 -20.50
CA SER A 108 8.82 9.56 -21.58
C SER A 108 8.02 10.77 -21.14
#